data_AF-A0A3D4UKC4-F1
#
_entry.id   AF-A0A3D4UKC4-F1
#
_cell.length_a   1.000
_cell.length_b   1.000
_cell.length_c   1.000
_cell.angle_alpha   90.00
_cell.angle_beta   90.00
_cell.angle_gamma   90.00
#
_symmetry.space_group_name_H-M   'P 1'
#
loop_
_entity.id
_entity.type
_entity.pdbx_description
1 polymer ?
#
loop_
_entity_poly.entity_id
_entity_poly.type
_entity_poly.pdbx_seq_one_letter_code
_entity_poly.pdbx_strand_id
1 'polypeptide(L)'
;MPRPQAPAQQRRGTQHRRHGGLLPRGHHLRTDHASDRVRGLGSHRRRPASRRDRFPRRPLRGHHLTPGGPKVLEFNVRFGDPECQPLMTRLQSDALELLWATAAGKLDQIDVQYTPQSCVTVVLASKGYPESPKTGFPINGIEDAEAIEGVSVYHAGTKLNDAGTLVTSGGRVLSVTALGDSMEQARQRAYEAADKIHFEGMQLRTDIAKDAPVATA
;
A
#
# COMPACT_ATOMS: atom_id res chain seq x y z
N MET A 1 -4.51 17.67 -87.93
CA MET A 1 -4.09 16.26 -87.98
C MET A 1 -2.72 16.25 -88.65
N PRO A 2 -1.61 15.86 -87.98
CA PRO A 2 -1.42 14.53 -87.40
C PRO A 2 -0.78 14.51 -85.99
N ARG A 3 -0.80 13.33 -85.37
CA ARG A 3 -0.24 12.99 -84.05
C ARG A 3 1.29 12.91 -84.08
N PRO A 4 2.02 13.32 -83.03
CA PRO A 4 3.42 12.94 -82.87
C PRO A 4 3.54 11.56 -82.21
N GLN A 5 4.31 10.68 -82.85
CA GLN A 5 4.75 9.39 -82.32
C GLN A 5 5.93 9.60 -81.37
N ALA A 6 5.90 8.97 -80.20
CA ALA A 6 7.01 8.89 -79.26
C ALA A 6 7.93 7.69 -79.59
N PRO A 7 9.25 7.79 -79.39
CA PRO A 7 10.18 6.70 -79.67
C PRO A 7 10.31 5.70 -78.52
N ALA A 8 10.87 4.54 -78.88
CA ALA A 8 10.82 3.27 -78.20
C ALA A 8 11.82 3.08 -77.05
N GLN A 9 11.33 2.32 -76.06
CA GLN A 9 11.98 1.33 -75.18
C GLN A 9 13.51 1.16 -75.23
N GLN A 10 14.10 1.26 -74.03
CA GLN A 10 15.24 0.43 -73.64
C GLN A 10 14.84 -0.45 -72.45
N ARG A 11 14.89 -1.76 -72.65
CA ARG A 11 14.64 -2.80 -71.64
C ARG A 11 15.85 -2.94 -70.73
N ARG A 12 15.64 -3.19 -69.42
CA ARG A 12 16.25 -4.31 -68.65
C ARG A 12 15.77 -4.33 -67.19
N GLY A 13 15.38 -5.53 -66.74
CA GLY A 13 15.73 -6.02 -65.40
C GLY A 13 14.78 -5.70 -64.24
N THR A 14 13.78 -6.55 -64.07
CA THR A 14 13.15 -6.84 -62.77
C THR A 14 14.17 -7.30 -61.72
N GLN A 15 14.24 -6.63 -60.57
CA GLN A 15 14.58 -7.26 -59.28
C GLN A 15 13.69 -6.71 -58.16
N HIS A 16 13.29 -7.64 -57.30
CA HIS A 16 12.24 -7.54 -56.31
C HIS A 16 12.61 -6.70 -55.07
N ARG A 17 11.60 -5.97 -54.59
CA ARG A 17 11.28 -5.59 -53.20
C ARG A 17 12.21 -6.15 -52.10
N ARG A 18 12.69 -5.26 -51.21
CA ARG A 18 12.22 -5.04 -49.83
C ARG A 18 13.34 -4.35 -49.03
N HIS A 19 13.27 -3.03 -48.86
CA HIS A 19 14.01 -2.36 -47.79
C HIS A 19 13.24 -2.59 -46.47
N GLY A 20 13.70 -3.59 -45.72
CA GLY A 20 13.36 -3.74 -44.31
C GLY A 20 14.23 -2.79 -43.50
N GLY A 21 13.69 -1.62 -43.15
CA GLY A 21 14.23 -0.81 -42.07
C GLY A 21 13.97 -1.52 -40.74
N LEU A 22 15.03 -2.02 -40.10
CA LEU A 22 14.99 -2.49 -38.72
C LEU A 22 14.78 -1.26 -37.81
N LEU A 23 13.54 -1.00 -37.43
CA LEU A 23 13.25 -0.23 -36.23
C LEU A 23 13.71 -1.06 -35.03
N PRO A 24 14.53 -0.54 -34.11
CA PRO A 24 14.83 -1.26 -32.88
C PRO A 24 13.51 -1.45 -32.13
N ARG A 25 13.12 -2.72 -31.94
CA ARG A 25 11.98 -3.11 -31.12
C ARG A 25 12.21 -2.53 -29.73
N GLY A 26 11.44 -1.50 -29.39
CA GLY A 26 11.34 -1.03 -28.02
C GLY A 26 11.00 -2.24 -27.15
N HIS A 27 11.89 -2.56 -26.22
CA HIS A 27 11.56 -3.46 -25.13
C HIS A 27 10.38 -2.81 -24.40
N HIS A 28 9.18 -3.34 -24.64
CA HIS A 28 8.04 -3.11 -23.77
C HIS A 28 8.46 -3.60 -22.38
N LEU A 29 8.89 -2.65 -21.55
CA LEU A 29 9.08 -2.82 -20.12
C LEU A 29 7.77 -3.38 -19.59
N ARG A 30 7.84 -4.62 -19.10
CA ARG A 30 6.72 -5.30 -18.44
C ARG A 30 6.34 -4.47 -17.24
N THR A 31 5.24 -3.75 -17.34
CA THR A 31 4.59 -3.08 -16.23
C THR A 31 4.15 -4.11 -15.19
N ASP A 32 4.14 -3.65 -13.94
CA ASP A 32 4.01 -4.38 -12.69
C ASP A 32 2.94 -5.50 -12.68
N HIS A 33 3.40 -6.74 -12.86
CA HIS A 33 2.53 -7.90 -13.00
C HIS A 33 1.80 -8.32 -11.71
N ALA A 34 2.21 -7.88 -10.53
CA ALA A 34 1.61 -8.32 -9.28
C ALA A 34 0.35 -7.50 -8.95
N SER A 35 0.47 -6.17 -9.00
CA SER A 35 -0.63 -5.23 -8.79
C SER A 35 -1.76 -5.43 -9.79
N ASP A 36 -1.41 -5.60 -11.08
CA ASP A 36 -2.39 -5.83 -12.15
C ASP A 36 -3.09 -7.20 -12.05
N ARG A 37 -2.39 -8.23 -11.54
CA ARG A 37 -3.01 -9.55 -11.27
C ARG A 37 -3.97 -9.49 -10.10
N VAL A 38 -3.66 -8.73 -9.03
CA VAL A 38 -4.60 -8.55 -7.91
C VAL A 38 -5.83 -7.76 -8.36
N ARG A 39 -5.66 -6.69 -9.15
CA ARG A 39 -6.78 -5.95 -9.77
C ARG A 39 -7.63 -6.85 -10.70
N GLY A 40 -6.99 -7.68 -11.52
CA GLY A 40 -7.65 -8.62 -12.45
C GLY A 40 -8.41 -9.77 -11.77
N LEU A 41 -8.00 -10.19 -10.57
CA LEU A 41 -8.77 -11.16 -9.77
C LEU A 41 -10.09 -10.56 -9.24
N GLY A 42 -10.19 -9.23 -9.15
CA GLY A 42 -11.41 -8.51 -8.79
C GLY A 42 -12.46 -8.41 -9.91
N SER A 43 -12.08 -8.60 -11.17
CA SER A 43 -12.97 -8.42 -12.32
C SER A 43 -13.62 -9.73 -12.81
N HIS A 44 -12.99 -10.90 -12.65
CA HIS A 44 -13.46 -12.13 -13.29
C HIS A 44 -14.41 -13.05 -12.49
N ARG A 45 -14.68 -12.78 -11.21
CA ARG A 45 -15.74 -13.47 -10.45
C ARG A 45 -16.61 -12.51 -9.65
N ARG A 46 -17.10 -11.46 -10.30
CA ARG A 46 -18.29 -10.76 -9.81
C ARG A 46 -19.47 -11.72 -9.95
N ARG A 47 -19.86 -12.41 -8.87
CA ARG A 47 -21.26 -12.87 -8.79
C ARG A 47 -22.10 -11.60 -8.95
N PRO A 48 -23.06 -11.54 -9.91
CA PRO A 48 -23.98 -10.43 -9.94
C PRO A 48 -24.60 -10.34 -8.55
N ALA A 49 -24.55 -9.15 -7.95
CA ALA A 49 -25.26 -8.90 -6.71
C ALA A 49 -26.70 -9.35 -6.95
N SER A 50 -27.13 -10.40 -6.23
CA SER A 50 -28.54 -10.76 -6.28
C SER A 50 -29.32 -9.52 -5.86
N ARG A 51 -30.42 -9.21 -6.55
CA ARG A 51 -31.29 -8.04 -6.31
C ARG A 51 -31.83 -7.92 -4.86
N ARG A 52 -31.38 -8.77 -3.93
CA ARG A 52 -31.83 -8.87 -2.54
C ARG A 52 -30.93 -8.17 -1.51
N ASP A 53 -29.70 -7.81 -1.84
CA ASP A 53 -28.84 -7.08 -0.89
C ASP A 53 -29.09 -5.57 -0.98
N ARG A 54 -29.78 -5.03 0.04
CA ARG A 54 -30.03 -3.58 0.16
C ARG A 54 -28.75 -2.74 0.30
N PHE A 55 -27.61 -3.35 0.63
CA PHE A 55 -26.32 -2.69 0.78
C PHE A 55 -25.20 -3.49 0.11
N PRO A 56 -24.39 -2.87 -0.78
CA PRO A 56 -23.25 -3.54 -1.40
C PRO A 56 -22.16 -3.85 -0.35
N ARG A 57 -21.81 -5.13 -0.18
CA ARG A 57 -20.72 -5.55 0.73
C ARG A 57 -19.36 -5.48 0.03
N ARG A 58 -18.40 -4.77 0.62
CA ARG A 58 -17.03 -4.62 0.11
C ARG A 58 -15.98 -4.96 1.19
N PRO A 59 -15.69 -6.25 1.45
CA PRO A 59 -14.70 -6.65 2.45
C PRO A 59 -13.25 -6.44 1.94
N LEU A 60 -12.33 -6.19 2.87
CA LEU A 60 -10.89 -6.22 2.65
C LEU A 60 -10.39 -7.67 2.57
N ARG A 61 -9.30 -7.91 1.84
CA ARG A 61 -8.82 -9.26 1.51
C ARG A 61 -7.36 -9.43 1.95
N GLY A 62 -7.10 -10.46 2.73
CA GLY A 62 -5.74 -10.94 2.97
C GLY A 62 -5.28 -11.79 1.80
N HIS A 63 -4.10 -11.49 1.25
CA HIS A 63 -3.54 -12.19 0.10
C HIS A 63 -2.27 -12.96 0.45
N HIS A 64 -2.12 -14.14 -0.15
CA HIS A 64 -0.87 -14.88 -0.21
C HIS A 64 -0.40 -14.95 -1.67
N LEU A 65 0.80 -14.44 -1.94
CA LEU A 65 1.40 -14.46 -3.26
C LEU A 65 2.10 -15.81 -3.47
N THR A 66 1.59 -16.60 -4.43
CA THR A 66 2.18 -17.90 -4.80
C THR A 66 2.75 -17.85 -6.21
N PRO A 67 3.62 -18.80 -6.61
CA PRO A 67 4.05 -18.92 -8.01
C PRO A 67 2.87 -19.05 -9.00
N GLY A 68 1.74 -19.62 -8.56
CA GLY A 68 0.50 -19.73 -9.34
C GLY A 68 -0.38 -18.46 -9.33
N GLY A 69 0.09 -17.36 -8.73
CA GLY A 69 -0.63 -16.10 -8.58
C GLY A 69 -1.17 -15.82 -7.17
N PRO A 70 -1.84 -14.67 -6.98
CA PRO A 70 -2.41 -14.28 -5.68
C PRO A 70 -3.56 -15.20 -5.29
N LYS A 71 -3.55 -15.68 -4.05
CA LYS A 71 -4.66 -16.42 -3.43
C LYS A 71 -5.22 -15.63 -2.26
N VAL A 72 -6.53 -15.66 -2.06
CA VAL A 72 -7.16 -15.05 -0.88
C VAL A 72 -7.02 -16.02 0.28
N LEU A 73 -6.46 -15.56 1.39
CA LEU A 73 -6.41 -16.31 2.65
C LEU A 73 -7.68 -16.10 3.46
N GLU A 74 -8.07 -14.83 3.62
CA GLU A 74 -9.19 -14.45 4.47
C GLU A 74 -9.87 -13.17 3.98
N PHE A 75 -11.07 -12.94 4.50
CA PHE A 75 -11.83 -11.72 4.30
C PHE A 75 -12.03 -11.01 5.64
N ASN A 76 -11.66 -9.73 5.68
CA ASN A 76 -11.89 -8.86 6.83
C ASN A 76 -12.98 -7.86 6.50
N VAL A 77 -13.95 -7.69 7.41
CA VAL A 77 -15.08 -6.75 7.25
C VAL A 77 -14.79 -5.36 7.81
N ARG A 78 -13.53 -5.09 8.16
CA ARG A 78 -13.02 -3.85 8.76
C ARG A 78 -11.57 -3.64 8.33
N PHE A 79 -11.03 -2.44 8.56
CA PHE A 79 -9.60 -2.17 8.39
C PHE A 79 -8.73 -3.09 9.26
N GLY A 80 -7.57 -3.48 8.73
CA GLY A 80 -6.56 -4.22 9.49
C GLY A 80 -5.92 -3.35 10.56
N ASP A 81 -5.37 -3.98 11.60
CA ASP A 81 -4.54 -3.32 12.59
C ASP A 81 -3.31 -4.21 12.81
N PRO A 82 -2.09 -3.77 12.44
CA PRO A 82 -1.71 -2.37 12.20
C PRO A 82 -1.74 -1.89 10.74
N GLU A 83 -2.44 -2.54 9.81
CA GLU A 83 -2.41 -2.18 8.38
C GLU A 83 -3.10 -0.84 8.07
N CYS A 84 -4.06 -0.39 8.90
CA CYS A 84 -4.75 0.88 8.70
C CYS A 84 -3.81 2.08 8.83
N GLN A 85 -2.91 2.06 9.82
CA GLN A 85 -2.02 3.15 10.18
C GLN A 85 -1.18 3.62 8.98
N PRO A 86 -0.36 2.77 8.33
CA PRO A 86 0.45 3.21 7.20
C PRO A 86 -0.38 3.55 5.96
N LEU A 87 -1.58 2.96 5.80
CA LEU A 87 -2.48 3.31 4.70
C LEU A 87 -3.05 4.72 4.88
N MET A 88 -3.54 5.04 6.08
CA MET A 88 -4.14 6.34 6.38
C MET A 88 -3.09 7.45 6.45
N THR A 89 -1.90 7.19 6.99
CA THR A 89 -0.81 8.17 6.99
C THR A 89 -0.36 8.55 5.57
N ARG A 90 -0.51 7.65 4.60
CA ARG A 90 -0.18 7.93 3.19
C ARG A 90 -1.32 8.56 2.39
N LEU A 91 -2.54 8.55 2.91
CA LEU A 91 -3.72 8.99 2.17
C LEU A 91 -3.71 10.51 2.03
N GLN A 92 -3.77 11.00 0.79
CA GLN A 92 -3.88 12.44 0.49
C GLN A 92 -5.32 12.88 0.25
N SER A 93 -6.16 11.95 -0.24
CA SER A 93 -7.61 12.18 -0.37
C SER A 93 -8.30 12.31 0.99
N ASP A 94 -9.48 12.94 1.01
CA ASP A 94 -10.31 13.01 2.21
C ASP A 94 -10.89 11.62 2.57
N ALA A 95 -10.49 11.11 3.73
CA ALA A 95 -10.96 9.83 4.25
C ALA A 95 -12.48 9.80 4.45
N LEU A 96 -13.09 10.92 4.88
CA LEU A 96 -14.54 11.00 5.11
C LEU A 96 -15.30 10.89 3.79
N GLU A 97 -14.80 11.54 2.73
CA GLU A 97 -15.38 11.46 1.40
C GLU A 97 -15.37 10.02 0.87
N LEU A 98 -14.25 9.30 1.06
CA LEU A 98 -14.11 7.89 0.67
C LEU A 98 -15.07 6.97 1.43
N LEU A 99 -15.20 7.17 2.74
CA LEU A 99 -16.13 6.41 3.58
C LEU A 99 -17.57 6.68 3.16
N TRP A 100 -17.93 7.95 2.91
CA TRP A 100 -19.24 8.34 2.45
C TRP A 100 -19.58 7.74 1.08
N ALA A 101 -18.67 7.84 0.12
CA ALA A 101 -18.86 7.25 -1.21
C ALA A 101 -18.95 5.73 -1.16
N THR A 102 -18.20 5.08 -0.25
CA THR A 102 -18.33 3.64 0.00
C THR A 102 -19.74 3.29 0.50
N ALA A 103 -20.24 4.01 1.50
CA ALA A 103 -21.57 3.81 2.05
C ALA A 103 -22.69 4.08 1.02
N ALA A 104 -22.50 5.10 0.18
CA ALA A 104 -23.43 5.46 -0.90
C ALA A 104 -23.31 4.57 -2.15
N GLY A 105 -22.35 3.65 -2.19
CA GLY A 105 -22.11 2.78 -3.35
C GLY A 105 -21.52 3.48 -4.57
N LYS A 106 -20.91 4.67 -4.39
CA LYS A 106 -20.35 5.55 -5.43
C LYS A 106 -18.81 5.59 -5.45
N LEU A 107 -18.15 4.62 -4.81
CA LEU A 107 -16.69 4.58 -4.73
C LEU A 107 -15.99 4.54 -6.10
N ASP A 108 -16.68 4.05 -7.13
CA ASP A 108 -16.22 4.07 -8.53
C ASP A 108 -16.17 5.47 -9.17
N GLN A 109 -16.66 6.50 -8.47
CA GLN A 109 -16.68 7.90 -8.91
C GLN A 109 -15.60 8.75 -8.22
N ILE A 110 -14.83 8.18 -7.30
CA ILE A 110 -13.77 8.88 -6.56
C ILE A 110 -12.41 8.34 -6.98
N ASP A 111 -11.48 9.27 -7.21
CA ASP A 111 -10.07 8.96 -7.38
C ASP A 111 -9.35 9.04 -6.03
N VAL A 112 -8.58 8.00 -5.69
CA VAL A 112 -7.92 7.87 -4.39
C VAL A 112 -6.43 8.14 -4.57
N GLN A 113 -5.95 9.21 -3.95
CA GLN A 113 -4.58 9.66 -4.04
C GLN A 113 -3.81 9.32 -2.77
N TYR A 114 -2.59 8.82 -2.97
CA TYR A 114 -1.65 8.51 -1.90
C TYR A 114 -0.32 9.21 -2.20
N THR A 115 0.38 9.63 -1.14
CA THR A 115 1.75 10.09 -1.27
C THR A 115 2.65 8.99 -1.87
N PRO A 116 3.62 9.34 -2.74
CA PRO A 116 4.60 8.38 -3.23
C PRO A 116 5.56 7.91 -2.13
N GLN A 117 5.62 8.61 -0.99
CA GLN A 117 6.47 8.23 0.13
C GLN A 117 6.11 6.84 0.67
N SER A 118 7.15 6.12 1.11
CA SER A 118 7.01 4.87 1.85
C SER A 118 6.57 5.14 3.29
N CYS A 119 5.90 4.16 3.90
CA CYS A 119 5.42 4.27 5.26
C CYS A 119 5.61 2.94 6.00
N VAL A 120 6.14 3.01 7.23
CA VAL A 120 6.38 1.85 8.08
C VAL A 120 5.76 2.09 9.45
N THR A 121 5.07 1.08 9.97
CA THR A 121 4.50 1.11 11.33
C THR A 121 5.13 0.02 12.18
N VAL A 122 5.67 0.41 13.34
CA VAL A 122 6.21 -0.47 14.38
C VAL A 122 5.27 -0.44 15.58
N VAL A 123 4.80 -1.61 16.00
CA VAL A 123 3.93 -1.73 17.18
C VAL A 123 4.78 -1.95 18.43
N LEU A 124 4.52 -1.13 19.46
CA LEU A 124 5.06 -1.28 20.80
C LEU A 124 4.03 -2.04 21.65
N ALA A 125 4.41 -3.19 22.17
CA ALA A 125 3.54 -4.08 22.94
C ALA A 125 4.00 -4.18 24.40
N SER A 126 3.04 -4.44 25.28
CA SER A 126 3.28 -4.77 26.68
C SER A 126 3.85 -6.17 26.84
N LYS A 127 4.73 -6.34 27.82
CA LYS A 127 5.25 -7.65 28.24
C LYS A 127 4.13 -8.67 28.42
N GLY A 128 4.30 -9.83 27.80
CA GLY A 128 3.37 -10.95 27.90
C GLY A 128 2.27 -10.96 26.85
N TYR A 129 2.21 -9.97 25.96
CA TYR A 129 1.39 -10.07 24.75
C TYR A 129 1.90 -11.23 23.85
N PRO A 130 1.01 -12.05 23.25
CA PRO A 130 -0.45 -11.92 23.20
C PRO A 130 -1.24 -12.56 24.35
N GLU A 131 -0.61 -13.33 25.23
CA GLU A 131 -1.30 -14.19 26.19
C GLU A 131 -1.78 -13.45 27.45
N SER A 132 -0.89 -12.70 28.09
CA SER A 132 -1.10 -12.12 29.43
C SER A 132 -0.39 -10.77 29.57
N PRO A 133 -0.85 -9.73 28.84
CA PRO A 133 -0.19 -8.44 28.81
C PRO A 133 -0.23 -7.76 30.19
N LYS A 134 0.92 -7.25 30.62
CA LYS A 134 1.04 -6.42 31.83
C LYS A 134 0.73 -4.95 31.50
N THR A 135 -0.07 -4.30 32.34
CA THR A 135 -0.60 -2.95 32.11
C THR A 135 -0.42 -2.07 33.35
N GLY A 136 -0.68 -0.77 33.23
CA GLY A 136 -0.56 0.20 34.31
C GLY A 136 0.80 0.89 34.40
N PHE A 137 1.71 0.61 33.46
CA PHE A 137 3.04 1.21 33.43
C PHE A 137 3.04 2.59 32.76
N PRO A 138 3.69 3.61 33.35
CA PRO A 138 3.85 4.92 32.73
C PRO A 138 4.53 4.84 31.36
N ILE A 139 4.04 5.65 30.44
CA ILE A 139 4.56 5.79 29.08
C ILE A 139 5.23 7.16 28.97
N ASN A 140 6.47 7.20 28.51
CA ASN A 140 7.26 8.43 28.34
C ASN A 140 7.87 8.50 26.93
N GLY A 141 8.26 9.70 26.50
CA GLY A 141 9.01 9.93 25.26
C GLY A 141 8.18 9.97 23.98
N ILE A 142 6.85 10.12 24.09
CA ILE A 142 5.98 10.28 22.92
C ILE A 142 6.28 11.61 22.22
N GLU A 143 6.40 12.73 22.95
CA GLU A 143 6.70 14.02 22.32
C GLU A 143 8.05 14.03 21.61
N ASP A 144 9.07 13.36 22.19
CA ASP A 144 10.39 13.23 21.58
C ASP A 144 10.36 12.38 20.30
N ALA A 145 9.50 11.35 20.26
CA ALA A 145 9.29 10.53 19.07
C ALA A 145 8.58 11.32 17.96
N GLU A 146 7.55 12.09 18.31
CA GLU A 146 6.78 12.91 17.36
C GLU A 146 7.54 14.17 16.89
N ALA A 147 8.59 14.58 17.60
CA ALA A 147 9.51 15.62 17.14
C ALA A 147 10.33 15.21 15.90
N ILE A 148 10.42 13.91 15.60
CA ILE A 148 11.09 13.41 14.40
C ILE A 148 10.18 13.63 13.18
N GLU A 149 10.73 14.26 12.15
CA GLU A 149 9.98 14.58 10.93
C GLU A 149 9.33 13.34 10.30
N GLY A 150 8.04 13.46 9.98
CA GLY A 150 7.27 12.41 9.31
C GLY A 150 6.86 11.26 10.23
N VAL A 151 7.03 11.38 11.54
CA VAL A 151 6.60 10.39 12.54
C VAL A 151 5.24 10.79 13.13
N SER A 152 4.41 9.78 13.41
CA SER A 152 3.17 9.91 14.16
C SER A 152 3.03 8.72 15.11
N VAL A 153 2.61 8.98 16.35
CA VAL A 153 2.40 7.94 17.36
C VAL A 153 0.92 7.73 17.59
N TYR A 154 0.42 6.55 17.20
CA TYR A 154 -0.99 6.20 17.42
C TYR A 154 -1.17 5.40 18.71
N HIS A 155 -2.12 5.84 19.53
CA HIS A 155 -2.48 5.18 20.78
C HIS A 155 -3.42 3.99 20.53
N ALA A 156 -3.04 2.80 21.02
CA ALA A 156 -3.88 1.61 21.02
C ALA A 156 -4.34 1.32 22.46
N GLY A 157 -3.58 0.52 23.21
CA GLY A 157 -3.84 0.21 24.61
C GLY A 157 -3.17 1.21 25.55
N THR A 158 -3.65 2.45 25.58
CA THR A 158 -3.23 3.46 26.59
C THR A 158 -4.43 4.02 27.35
N LYS A 159 -4.22 4.55 28.56
CA LYS A 159 -5.22 5.33 29.30
C LYS A 159 -4.54 6.35 30.20
N LEU A 160 -5.28 7.36 30.65
CA LEU A 160 -4.86 8.17 31.80
C LEU A 160 -5.24 7.43 33.10
N ASN A 161 -4.34 7.41 34.08
CA ASN A 161 -4.65 6.96 35.44
C ASN A 161 -5.27 8.11 36.26
N ASP A 162 -5.62 7.85 37.52
CA ASP A 162 -6.25 8.83 38.41
C ASP A 162 -5.37 10.06 38.70
N ALA A 163 -4.05 9.93 38.54
CA ALA A 163 -3.08 11.01 38.66
C ALA A 163 -2.87 11.79 37.34
N GLY A 164 -3.61 11.46 36.28
CA GLY A 164 -3.47 12.08 34.96
C GLY A 164 -2.24 11.61 34.17
N THR A 165 -1.55 10.54 34.61
CA THR A 165 -0.40 9.97 33.90
C THR A 165 -0.86 9.01 32.82
N LEU A 166 -0.28 9.12 31.62
CA LEU A 166 -0.49 8.16 30.55
C LEU A 166 0.17 6.82 30.88
N VAL A 167 -0.62 5.75 30.89
CA VAL A 167 -0.16 4.39 31.21
C VAL A 167 -0.63 3.37 30.18
N THR A 168 0.08 2.25 30.11
CA THR A 168 -0.33 1.08 29.31
C THR A 168 -1.67 0.51 29.81
N SER A 169 -2.53 0.07 28.90
CA SER A 169 -3.88 -0.45 29.19
C SER A 169 -4.28 -1.65 28.34
N GLY A 170 -3.40 -2.15 27.47
CA GLY A 170 -3.67 -3.30 26.61
C GLY A 170 -2.41 -4.03 26.15
N GLY A 171 -2.59 -5.02 25.28
CA GLY A 171 -1.48 -5.81 24.75
C GLY A 171 -0.60 -5.06 23.74
N ARG A 172 -1.22 -4.49 22.70
CA ARG A 172 -0.58 -3.52 21.82
C ARG A 172 -0.84 -2.14 22.41
N VAL A 173 0.21 -1.36 22.64
CA VAL A 173 0.15 -0.11 23.41
C VAL A 173 0.19 1.09 22.47
N LEU A 174 1.23 1.17 21.64
CA LEU A 174 1.43 2.26 20.68
C LEU A 174 1.78 1.71 19.30
N SER A 175 1.51 2.49 18.27
CA SER A 175 1.99 2.24 16.91
C SER A 175 2.77 3.46 16.42
N VAL A 176 4.09 3.31 16.30
CA VAL A 176 4.99 4.34 15.77
C VAL A 176 5.00 4.21 14.26
N THR A 177 4.47 5.20 13.56
CA THR A 177 4.35 5.20 12.10
C THR A 177 5.19 6.32 11.52
N ALA A 178 6.03 6.00 10.53
CA ALA A 178 6.93 6.97 9.93
C ALA A 178 6.86 6.96 8.41
N LEU A 179 6.84 8.16 7.82
CA LEU A 179 7.01 8.40 6.39
C LEU A 179 8.48 8.58 6.03
N GLY A 180 8.82 8.19 4.81
CA GLY A 180 10.13 8.41 4.22
C GLY A 180 10.09 8.33 2.70
N ASP A 181 11.07 8.95 2.06
CA ASP A 181 11.23 8.94 0.60
C ASP A 181 11.63 7.55 0.09
N SER A 182 12.13 6.69 0.98
CA SER A 182 12.37 5.27 0.74
C SER A 182 11.86 4.40 1.89
N MET A 183 11.66 3.11 1.63
CA MET A 183 11.30 2.13 2.66
C MET A 183 12.36 2.06 3.78
N GLU A 184 13.63 2.17 3.42
CA GLU A 184 14.75 2.20 4.37
C GLU A 184 14.68 3.41 5.28
N GLN A 185 14.44 4.60 4.73
CA GLN A 185 14.33 5.83 5.50
C GLN A 185 13.09 5.81 6.42
N ALA A 186 11.94 5.39 5.90
CA ALA A 186 10.72 5.24 6.70
C ALA A 186 10.93 4.26 7.87
N ARG A 187 11.57 3.11 7.58
CA ARG A 187 11.94 2.13 8.60
C ARG A 187 12.87 2.73 9.65
N GLN A 188 13.94 3.41 9.22
CA GLN A 188 14.92 4.02 10.11
C GLN A 188 14.26 5.02 11.06
N ARG A 189 13.44 5.94 10.54
CA ARG A 189 12.70 6.91 11.35
C ARG A 189 11.74 6.24 12.34
N ALA A 190 11.02 5.19 11.92
CA ALA A 190 10.11 4.48 12.81
C ALA A 190 10.84 3.82 14.00
N TYR A 191 12.02 3.24 13.77
CA TYR A 191 12.83 2.65 14.84
C TYR A 191 13.50 3.71 15.71
N GLU A 192 14.01 4.79 15.12
CA GLU A 192 14.58 5.92 15.87
C GLU A 192 13.55 6.54 16.83
N ALA A 193 12.31 6.72 16.35
CA ALA A 193 11.19 7.19 17.17
C ALA A 193 10.77 6.17 18.23
N ALA A 194 10.72 4.88 17.89
CA ALA A 194 10.42 3.83 18.85
C ALA A 194 11.44 3.76 19.99
N ASP A 195 12.72 4.03 19.70
CA ASP A 195 13.79 4.06 20.69
C ASP A 195 13.67 5.22 21.70
N LYS A 196 12.92 6.28 21.38
CA LYS A 196 12.61 7.38 22.32
C LYS A 196 11.54 7.01 23.33
N ILE A 197 10.68 6.05 23.00
CA ILE A 197 9.52 5.71 23.82
C ILE A 197 9.87 4.62 24.80
N HIS A 198 9.46 4.82 26.05
CA HIS A 198 9.75 3.87 27.13
C HIS A 198 8.54 3.62 28.02
N PHE A 199 8.30 2.33 28.29
CA PHE A 199 7.45 1.84 29.37
C PHE A 199 7.97 0.48 29.83
N GLU A 200 7.64 0.10 31.05
CA GLU A 200 8.15 -1.14 31.63
C GLU A 200 7.75 -2.37 30.80
N GLY A 201 8.74 -3.19 30.46
CA GLY A 201 8.52 -4.42 29.72
C GLY A 201 8.09 -4.23 28.26
N MET A 202 8.39 -3.09 27.66
CA MET A 202 8.14 -2.84 26.23
C MET A 202 8.76 -3.92 25.34
N GLN A 203 7.97 -4.41 24.37
CA GLN A 203 8.38 -5.37 23.36
C GLN A 203 8.07 -4.83 21.97
N LEU A 204 9.01 -4.96 21.05
CA LEU A 204 8.80 -4.70 19.64
C LEU A 204 9.60 -5.68 18.78
N ARG A 205 9.18 -5.85 17.54
CA ARG A 205 9.96 -6.57 16.51
C ARG A 205 10.96 -5.62 15.86
N THR A 206 12.16 -6.12 15.57
CA THR A 206 13.26 -5.36 14.94
C THR A 206 13.41 -5.61 13.43
N ASP A 207 12.61 -6.51 12.87
CA ASP A 207 12.65 -6.97 11.48
C ASP A 207 11.51 -6.43 10.62
N ILE A 208 10.72 -5.47 11.12
CA ILE A 208 9.64 -4.86 10.35
C ILE A 208 10.23 -4.13 9.13
N ALA A 209 9.65 -4.41 7.95
CA ALA A 209 10.08 -3.90 6.65
C ALA A 209 11.53 -4.21 6.26
N LYS A 210 12.21 -5.16 6.93
CA LYS A 210 13.62 -5.50 6.65
C LYS A 210 13.83 -6.07 5.25
N ASP A 211 12.95 -6.97 4.82
CA ASP A 211 13.01 -7.63 3.51
C ASP A 211 11.89 -7.14 2.57
N ALA A 212 11.43 -5.90 2.78
CA ALA A 212 10.37 -5.33 1.95
C ALA A 212 10.87 -5.19 0.50
N PRO A 213 10.17 -5.77 -0.48
CA PRO A 213 10.56 -5.61 -1.88
C PRO A 213 10.46 -4.13 -2.27
N VAL A 214 11.50 -3.60 -2.89
CA VAL A 214 11.49 -2.25 -3.46
C VAL A 214 10.47 -2.23 -4.59
N ALA A 215 9.43 -1.43 -4.46
CA ALA A 215 8.50 -1.18 -5.56
C ALA A 215 9.25 -0.35 -6.62
N THR A 216 9.69 -0.99 -7.70
CA THR A 216 10.17 -0.28 -8.89
C THR A 216 8.96 0.35 -9.59
N ALA A 217 9.01 1.68 -9.76
CA ALA A 217 8.03 2.47 -10.47
C ALA A 217 7.89 2.08 -11.96
#